data_AF-D9PFE9-F1
#
_entry.id   AF-D9PFE9-F1
#
_cell.length_a   1.000
_cell.length_b   1.000
_cell.length_c   1.000
_cell.angle_alpha   90.00
_cell.angle_beta   90.00
_cell.angle_gamma   90.00
#
_symmetry.space_group_name_H-M   'P 1'
#
loop_
_entity.id
_entity.type
_entity.pdbx_description
1 polymer ?
#
loop_
_entity_poly.entity_id
_entity_poly.type
_entity_poly.pdbx_seq_one_letter_code
_entity_poly.pdbx_strand_id
1 'polypeptide(L)'
;MIAICLSAITAILIAFAVFWAVIAVLFKKEIDAVFHMDPAAVNYLEVLLTYAGLHAIIFYRVAHALRKMGVPFFPRWLSQVGRFFTGIEIHPGAEIGE
;
A
#
# COMPACT_ATOMS: atom_id res chain seq x y z
N MET A 1 20.99 -27.37 -8.11
CA MET A 1 21.21 -26.20 -7.20
C MET A 1 20.98 -24.86 -7.92
N ILE A 2 21.66 -24.58 -9.04
CA ILE A 2 21.48 -23.32 -9.80
C ILE A 2 20.06 -23.16 -10.38
N ALA A 3 19.49 -24.22 -10.96
CA ALA A 3 18.13 -24.18 -11.51
C ALA A 3 17.03 -23.91 -10.46
N ILE A 4 17.19 -24.46 -9.24
CA ILE A 4 16.27 -24.24 -8.12
C ILE A 4 16.35 -22.79 -7.62
N CYS A 5 17.57 -22.22 -7.58
CA CYS A 5 17.79 -20.82 -7.24
C CYS A 5 17.14 -19.88 -8.27
N LEU A 6 17.32 -20.15 -9.56
CA LEU A 6 16.72 -19.36 -10.64
C LEU A 6 15.18 -19.40 -10.59
N SER A 7 14.58 -20.58 -10.36
CA SER A 7 13.13 -20.71 -10.22
C SER A 7 12.56 -20.02 -8.98
N ALA A 8 13.32 -19.97 -7.88
CA ALA A 8 12.89 -19.26 -6.67
C ALA A 8 12.92 -17.74 -6.88
N ILE A 9 13.96 -17.22 -7.53
CA ILE A 9 14.08 -15.80 -7.86
C ILE A 9 12.96 -15.36 -8.80
N THR A 10 12.68 -16.13 -9.85
CA THR A 10 11.59 -15.80 -10.77
C THR A 10 10.23 -15.83 -10.07
N ALA A 11 9.98 -16.80 -9.20
CA ALA A 11 8.74 -16.85 -8.41
C ALA A 11 8.57 -15.62 -7.49
N ILE A 12 9.65 -15.16 -6.84
CA ILE A 12 9.62 -13.97 -5.99
C ILE A 12 9.32 -12.72 -6.82
N LEU A 13 9.97 -12.56 -7.98
CA LEU A 13 9.74 -11.42 -8.87
C LEU A 13 8.29 -11.39 -9.39
N ILE A 14 7.74 -12.55 -9.76
CA ILE A 14 6.34 -12.67 -10.18
C ILE A 14 5.41 -12.31 -9.02
N ALA A 15 5.66 -12.83 -7.81
CA ALA A 15 4.84 -12.53 -6.64
C ALA A 15 4.86 -11.03 -6.31
N PHE A 16 6.03 -10.39 -6.40
CA PHE A 16 6.18 -8.95 -6.20
C PHE A 16 5.42 -8.14 -7.28
N ALA A 17 5.56 -8.52 -8.56
CA ALA A 17 4.84 -7.86 -9.65
C ALA A 17 3.32 -8.01 -9.52
N VAL A 18 2.84 -9.21 -9.17
CA VAL A 18 1.42 -9.48 -8.95
C VAL A 18 0.90 -8.68 -7.75
N PHE A 19 1.65 -8.63 -6.65
CA PHE A 19 1.28 -7.84 -5.47
C PHE A 19 1.07 -6.37 -5.84
N TRP A 20 2.03 -5.75 -6.52
CA TRP A 20 1.90 -4.35 -6.92
C TRP A 20 0.82 -4.12 -7.97
N ALA A 21 0.59 -5.06 -8.89
CA ALA A 21 -0.52 -4.97 -9.83
C ALA A 21 -1.88 -4.99 -9.13
N VAL A 22 -2.04 -5.85 -8.11
CA VAL A 22 -3.25 -5.89 -7.28
C VAL A 22 -3.44 -4.58 -6.54
N ILE A 23 -2.38 -4.04 -5.91
CA ILE A 23 -2.44 -2.74 -5.23
C ILE A 23 -2.83 -1.62 -6.21
N ALA A 24 -2.23 -1.60 -7.40
CA ALA A 24 -2.52 -0.61 -8.43
C ALA A 24 -4.00 -0.64 -8.87
N VAL A 25 -4.59 -1.83 -8.98
CA VAL A 25 -6.01 -1.99 -9.35
C VAL A 25 -6.93 -1.59 -8.20
N LEU A 26 -6.64 -2.02 -6.97
CA LEU A 26 -7.50 -1.75 -5.81
C LEU A 26 -7.50 -0.29 -5.38
N PHE A 27 -6.34 0.37 -5.46
CA PHE A 27 -6.12 1.75 -4.98
C PHE A 27 -5.90 2.75 -6.12
N LYS A 28 -6.47 2.46 -7.30
CA LYS A 28 -6.35 3.32 -8.47
C LYS A 28 -6.75 4.76 -8.18
N LYS A 29 -7.83 4.97 -7.41
CA LYS A 29 -8.34 6.30 -7.10
C LYS A 29 -7.36 7.11 -6.26
N GLU A 30 -6.75 6.48 -5.25
CA GLU A 30 -5.73 7.10 -4.41
C GLU A 30 -4.48 7.45 -5.22
N ILE A 31 -4.06 6.55 -6.11
CA ILE A 31 -2.93 6.78 -7.02
C ILE A 31 -3.21 7.96 -7.96
N ASP A 32 -4.38 7.99 -8.59
CA ASP A 32 -4.81 9.07 -9.49
C ASP A 32 -4.86 10.42 -8.73
N ALA A 33 -5.42 10.42 -7.52
CA ALA A 33 -5.48 11.63 -6.70
C ALA A 33 -4.08 12.16 -6.36
N VAL A 34 -3.17 11.30 -5.90
CA VAL A 34 -1.79 11.70 -5.57
C VAL A 34 -1.06 12.21 -6.81
N PHE A 35 -1.20 11.53 -7.95
CA PHE A 35 -0.59 11.93 -9.20
C PHE A 35 -1.09 13.29 -9.70
N HIS A 36 -2.39 13.58 -9.57
CA HIS A 36 -2.95 14.87 -9.99
C HIS A 36 -2.64 16.03 -9.02
N MET A 37 -2.39 15.73 -7.74
CA MET A 37 -2.06 16.75 -6.74
C MET A 37 -0.58 17.16 -6.78
N ASP A 38 0.31 16.27 -7.25
CA ASP A 38 1.75 16.54 -7.30
C ASP A 38 2.23 16.82 -8.73
N PRO A 39 2.54 18.09 -9.09
CA PRO A 39 3.07 18.42 -10.41
C PRO A 39 4.48 17.85 -10.67
N ALA A 40 5.19 17.39 -9.64
CA ALA A 40 6.50 16.75 -9.79
C ALA A 40 6.40 15.25 -10.10
N ALA A 41 5.23 14.63 -9.96
CA ALA A 41 5.05 13.21 -10.26
C ALA A 41 5.22 12.94 -11.77
N VAL A 42 6.25 12.18 -12.14
CA VAL A 42 6.57 11.95 -13.56
C VAL A 42 5.72 10.83 -14.16
N ASN A 43 5.43 9.78 -13.38
CA ASN A 43 4.63 8.65 -13.83
C ASN A 43 3.95 7.92 -12.66
N TYR A 44 2.92 7.12 -12.99
CA TYR A 44 2.16 6.34 -12.01
C TYR A 44 2.97 5.26 -11.29
N LEU A 45 3.99 4.70 -11.93
CA LEU A 45 4.81 3.65 -11.34
C LEU A 45 5.70 4.20 -10.22
N GLU A 46 6.25 5.40 -10.43
CA GLU A 46 6.97 6.15 -9.42
C GLU A 46 6.07 6.42 -8.22
N VAL A 47 4.89 6.99 -8.46
CA VAL A 47 3.90 7.25 -7.39
C VAL A 47 3.57 5.97 -6.62
N LEU A 48 3.28 4.88 -7.33
CA LEU A 48 2.94 3.61 -6.72
C LEU A 48 4.06 3.05 -5.84
N LEU A 49 5.32 3.15 -6.28
CA LEU A 49 6.44 2.48 -5.62
C LEU A 49 7.14 3.32 -4.56
N THR A 50 7.14 4.65 -4.69
CA THR A 50 8.01 5.52 -3.86
C THR A 50 7.25 6.47 -2.94
N TYR A 51 5.96 6.72 -3.16
CA TYR A 51 5.24 7.73 -2.38
C TYR A 51 4.77 7.17 -1.03
N ALA A 52 5.50 7.52 0.03
CA ALA A 52 5.16 7.15 1.40
C ALA A 52 3.76 7.62 1.83
N GLY A 53 3.31 8.79 1.35
CA GLY A 53 1.97 9.31 1.61
C GLY A 53 0.86 8.42 1.03
N LEU A 54 1.05 7.94 -0.21
CA LEU A 54 0.13 6.98 -0.83
C LEU A 54 0.09 5.69 0.00
N HIS A 55 1.25 5.13 0.35
CA HIS A 55 1.31 3.90 1.14
C HIS A 55 0.64 4.06 2.50
N ALA A 56 0.80 5.20 3.16
CA ALA A 56 0.14 5.48 4.44
C ALA A 56 -1.39 5.44 4.32
N ILE A 57 -1.95 6.03 3.24
CA ILE A 57 -3.38 5.97 2.95
C ILE A 57 -3.80 4.52 2.67
N ILE A 58 -3.04 3.75 1.89
CA ILE A 58 -3.35 2.33 1.62
C ILE A 58 -3.43 1.52 2.92
N PHE A 59 -2.43 1.65 3.81
CA PHE A 59 -2.44 1.00 5.13
C PHE A 59 -3.66 1.40 5.95
N TYR A 60 -3.99 2.70 5.97
CA TYR A 60 -5.17 3.21 6.64
C TYR A 60 -6.46 2.61 6.06
N ARG A 61 -6.64 2.57 4.73
CA ARG A 61 -7.85 2.05 4.08
C ARG A 61 -8.11 0.60 4.49
N VAL A 62 -7.07 -0.24 4.49
CA VAL A 62 -7.17 -1.63 4.95
C VAL A 62 -7.47 -1.71 6.45
N ALA A 63 -6.77 -0.93 7.27
CA ALA A 63 -6.97 -0.93 8.73
C ALA A 63 -8.38 -0.44 9.11
N HIS A 64 -8.88 0.60 8.45
CA HIS A 64 -10.20 1.17 8.64
C HIS A 64 -11.30 0.20 8.21
N ALA A 65 -11.11 -0.52 7.09
CA ALA A 65 -12.03 -1.58 6.67
C ALA A 65 -12.12 -2.70 7.73
N LEU A 66 -10.98 -3.17 8.25
CA LEU A 66 -10.93 -4.15 9.34
C LEU A 66 -11.63 -3.64 10.61
N ARG A 67 -11.45 -2.35 10.93
CA ARG A 67 -12.10 -1.72 12.07
C ARG A 67 -13.63 -1.68 11.90
N LYS A 68 -14.11 -1.34 10.69
CA LYS A 68 -15.54 -1.34 10.33
C LYS A 68 -16.15 -2.73 10.39
N MET A 69 -15.37 -3.77 10.09
CA MET A 69 -15.77 -5.17 10.27
C MET A 69 -15.78 -5.64 11.74
N GLY A 70 -15.47 -4.77 12.69
CA GLY A 70 -15.47 -5.11 14.12
C GLY A 70 -14.23 -5.88 14.58
N VAL A 71 -13.17 -5.94 13.77
CA VAL A 71 -11.91 -6.57 14.18
C VAL A 71 -11.24 -5.70 15.25
N PRO A 72 -10.84 -6.24 16.41
CA PRO A 72 -10.39 -5.41 17.54
C PRO A 72 -8.94 -4.96 17.43
N PHE A 73 -7.98 -5.90 17.48
CA PHE A 73 -6.54 -5.61 17.62
C PHE A 73 -5.86 -5.27 16.29
N PHE A 74 -6.17 -6.05 15.24
CA PHE A 74 -5.48 -5.97 13.95
C PHE A 74 -5.49 -4.60 13.28
N PRO A 75 -6.57 -3.80 13.31
CA PRO A 75 -6.55 -2.44 12.74
C PRO A 75 -5.48 -1.55 13.35
N ARG A 76 -5.30 -1.61 14.67
CA ARG A 76 -4.32 -0.76 15.37
C ARG A 76 -2.90 -1.25 15.12
N TRP A 77 -2.71 -2.58 15.10
CA TRP A 77 -1.43 -3.16 14.72
C TRP A 77 -1.02 -2.76 13.30
N LEU A 78 -1.94 -2.85 12.33
CA LEU A 78 -1.67 -2.48 10.94
C LEU A 78 -1.36 -0.98 10.78
N SER A 79 -2.05 -0.12 11.53
CA SER A 79 -1.74 1.32 11.61
C SER A 79 -0.31 1.58 12.09
N GLN A 80 0.20 0.81 13.07
CA GLN A 80 1.59 0.92 13.52
C GLN A 80 2.59 0.39 12.50
N VAL A 81 2.24 -0.68 11.77
CA VAL A 81 3.06 -1.17 10.65
C VAL A 81 3.17 -0.11 9.55
N GLY A 82 2.05 0.53 9.18
CA GLY A 82 2.06 1.63 8.21
C GLY A 82 2.93 2.80 8.66
N ARG A 83 2.84 3.19 9.94
CA ARG A 83 3.72 4.20 10.55
C ARG A 83 5.19 3.81 10.48
N PHE A 84 5.53 2.54 10.70
CA PHE A 84 6.92 2.08 10.65
C PHE A 84 7.53 2.23 9.25
N PHE A 85 6.77 1.94 8.19
CA PHE A 85 7.26 2.05 6.82
C PHE A 85 7.24 3.48 6.26
N THR A 86 6.27 4.29 6.68
CA THR A 86 6.02 5.60 6.04
C THR A 86 6.38 6.80 6.93
N GLY A 87 6.56 6.59 8.23
CA GLY A 87 6.66 7.64 9.23
C GLY A 87 5.34 8.33 9.56
N ILE A 88 4.26 8.05 8.81
CA ILE A 88 2.95 8.70 8.95
C ILE A 88 2.04 7.82 9.80
N GLU A 89 1.54 8.35 10.91
CA GLU A 89 0.58 7.66 11.76
C GLU A 89 -0.85 8.09 11.44
N ILE A 90 -1.66 7.14 10.95
CA ILE A 90 -3.10 7.33 10.76
C ILE A 90 -3.85 6.34 11.63
N HIS A 91 -4.69 6.82 12.55
CA HIS A 91 -5.50 5.96 13.41
C HIS A 91 -6.60 5.27 12.59
N PRO A 92 -6.87 3.96 12.78
CA PRO A 92 -7.87 3.24 11.99
C PRO A 92 -9.31 3.73 12.20
N GLY A 93 -9.56 4.45 13.29
CA GLY A 93 -10.84 5.11 13.56
C GLY A 93 -10.97 6.53 12.98
N ALA A 94 -9.96 7.03 12.26
CA ALA A 94 -10.09 8.28 11.54
C ALA A 94 -11.12 8.15 10.42
N GLU A 95 -11.78 9.26 10.07
CA GLU A 95 -12.69 9.36 8.93
C GLU A 95 -12.02 10.25 7.89
N ILE A 96 -11.35 9.60 6.94
CA ILE A 96 -10.77 10.23 5.74
C ILE A 96 -11.73 9.91 4.59
N GLY A 97 -12.01 10.92 3.75
CA GLY A 97 -13.03 10.93 2.68
C GLY A 97 -13.00 9.73 1.72
N GLU A 98 -13.86 9.70 0.72
CA GLU A 98 -14.03 8.54 -0.17
C GLU A 98 -12.83 8.25 -1.08
#